data_AF-A0A357ZIY3-F1
#
_entry.id   AF-A0A357ZIY3-F1
#
_cell.length_a   1.000
_cell.length_b   1.000
_cell.length_c   1.000
_cell.angle_alpha   90.00
_cell.angle_beta   90.00
_cell.angle_gamma   90.00
#
_symmetry.space_group_name_H-M   'P 1'
#
loop_
_entity.id
_entity.type
_entity.pdbx_description
1 polymer ?
#
loop_
_entity_poly.entity_id
_entity_poly.type
_entity_poly.pdbx_seq_one_letter_code
_entity_poly.pdbx_strand_id
1 'polypeptide(L)' 'MKITIMICNATAEVVWNAFRLANIMLEGMDDVTIFLNGPSVDYAALDSERFPINELAKIFTLSEGRLLA' A
#
# COMPACT_ATOMS: atom_id res chain seq x y z
N MET A 1 -15.69 -1.32 -7.40
CA MET A 1 -15.57 -2.75 -6.99
C MET A 1 -14.99 -2.81 -5.58
N LYS A 2 -15.07 -3.95 -4.87
CA LYS A 2 -14.44 -4.12 -3.55
C LYS A 2 -13.19 -4.98 -3.69
N ILE A 3 -12.03 -4.40 -3.40
CA ILE A 3 -10.73 -5.04 -3.62
C ILE A 3 -9.96 -5.09 -2.30
N THR A 4 -9.35 -6.24 -2.03
CA THR A 4 -8.41 -6.40 -0.91
C THR A 4 -7.06 -6.86 -1.45
N ILE A 5 -6.01 -6.12 -1.09
CA ILE A 5 -4.62 -6.43 -1.41
C ILE A 5 -3.96 -6.91 -0.13
N MET A 6 -3.48 -8.16 -0.13
CA MET A 6 -2.74 -8.72 1.00
C MET A 6 -1.24 -8.62 0.72
N ILE A 7 -0.49 -7.97 1.63
CA ILE A 7 0.96 -7.84 1.50
C ILE A 7 1.60 -8.68 2.61
N CYS A 8 2.54 -9.54 2.24
CA CYS A 8 3.25 -10.44 3.18
C CYS A 8 4.76 -10.48 2.92
N ASN A 9 5.31 -9.51 2.19
CA ASN A 9 6.69 -9.52 1.68
C ASN A 9 7.47 -8.31 2.23
N ALA A 10 8.79 -8.46 2.44
CA ALA A 10 9.71 -7.42 2.92
C ALA A 10 10.50 -6.73 1.78
N THR A 11 10.24 -7.06 0.53
CA THR A 11 10.96 -6.51 -0.63
C THR A 11 10.39 -5.14 -0.96
N ALA A 12 11.20 -4.09 -0.86
CA ALA A 12 10.78 -2.70 -1.06
C ALA A 12 10.02 -2.49 -2.38
N GLU A 13 10.51 -3.04 -3.49
CA GLU A 13 9.83 -2.94 -4.80
C GLU A 13 8.43 -3.58 -4.80
N VAL A 14 8.25 -4.71 -4.13
CA VAL A 14 6.97 -5.43 -4.06
C VAL A 14 5.97 -4.61 -3.24
N VAL A 15 6.40 -4.12 -2.08
CA VAL A 15 5.55 -3.30 -1.19
C VAL A 15 5.20 -1.98 -1.87
N TRP A 16 6.18 -1.31 -2.48
CA TRP A 16 5.98 -0.09 -3.25
C TRP A 16 4.98 -0.27 -4.39
N ASN A 17 5.13 -1.33 -5.19
CA ASN A 17 4.19 -1.62 -6.27
C ASN A 17 2.78 -1.91 -5.76
N ALA A 18 2.64 -2.56 -4.60
CA ALA A 18 1.33 -2.82 -4.01
C ALA A 18 0.62 -1.52 -3.58
N PHE A 19 1.33 -0.62 -2.88
CA PHE A 19 0.79 0.71 -2.55
C PHE A 19 0.49 1.54 -3.79
N ARG A 20 1.36 1.50 -4.81
CA ARG A 20 1.15 2.22 -6.07
C ARG A 20 -0.09 1.72 -6.81
N LEU A 21 -0.27 0.40 -6.91
CA LEU A 21 -1.44 -0.22 -7.51
C LEU A 21 -2.72 0.14 -6.76
N ALA A 22 -2.68 0.10 -5.43
CA ALA A 22 -3.83 0.45 -4.59
C ALA A 22 -4.31 1.89 -4.81
N ASN A 23 -3.37 2.84 -4.93
CA ASN A 23 -3.69 4.23 -5.26
C ASN A 23 -4.32 4.37 -6.65
N ILE A 24 -3.79 3.69 -7.67
CA ILE A 24 -4.37 3.70 -9.03
C ILE A 24 -5.81 3.14 -9.02
N MET A 25 -6.07 2.10 -8.21
CA MET A 25 -7.42 1.54 -8.09
C MET A 25 -8.40 2.51 -7.40
N LEU A 26 -7.96 3.25 -6.38
CA LEU A 26 -8.79 4.27 -5.74
C LEU A 26 -9.22 5.38 -6.71
N GLU A 27 -8.36 5.78 -7.66
CA GLU A 27 -8.72 6.75 -8.71
C GLU A 27 -9.88 6.26 -9.59
N GLY A 28 -10.04 4.94 -9.72
CA GLY A 28 -11.15 4.30 -10.44
C GLY A 28 -12.47 4.20 -9.67
N MET A 29 -12.59 4.84 -8.50
CA MET A 29 -13.74 4.74 -7.57
C MET A 29 -13.95 3.31 -7.01
N ASP A 30 -12.89 2.52 -6.88
CA ASP A 30 -12.94 1.24 -6.17
C ASP A 30 -12.80 1.42 -4.66
N ASP A 31 -13.49 0.56 -3.89
CA ASP A 31 -13.26 0.41 -2.45
C ASP A 31 -12.03 -0.47 -2.25
N VAL A 32 -10.89 0.13 -1.90
CA VAL A 32 -9.61 -0.59 -1.77
C VAL A 32 -9.20 -0.73 -0.31
N THR A 33 -8.90 -1.97 0.11
CA THR A 33 -8.29 -2.28 1.41
C THR A 33 -6.92 -2.91 1.20
N ILE A 34 -5.89 -2.40 1.88
CA ILE A 34 -4.61 -3.07 2.04
C ILE A 34 -4.61 -3.74 3.41
N PHE A 35 -4.30 -5.03 3.45
CA PHE A 35 -4.06 -5.77 4.68
C PHE A 35 -2.59 -6.19 4.73
N LEU A 36 -1.83 -5.57 5.63
CA LEU A 36 -0.45 -5.89 5.90
C LEU A 36 -0.38 -7.11 6.81
N ASN A 37 0.50 -8.04 6.49
CA ASN A 37 0.76 -9.21 7.32
C ASN A 37 2.26 -9.54 7.32
N GLY A 38 2.73 -10.15 8.40
CA GLY A 38 4.11 -10.57 8.58
C GLY A 38 5.10 -9.41 8.38
N PRO A 39 6.16 -9.58 7.57
CA PRO A 39 7.23 -8.60 7.48
C PRO A 39 6.80 -7.28 6.82
N SER A 40 5.66 -7.24 6.12
CA SER A 40 5.18 -6.00 5.49
C SER A 40 4.57 -5.01 6.46
N VAL A 41 4.30 -5.42 7.72
CA VAL A 41 3.82 -4.52 8.78
C VAL A 41 4.83 -3.39 9.03
N ASP A 42 6.13 -3.66 8.85
CA ASP A 42 7.21 -2.67 8.97
C ASP A 42 7.56 -1.99 7.63
N TYR A 43 6.55 -1.77 6.76
CA TYR A 43 6.76 -1.19 5.43
C TYR A 43 7.48 0.17 5.45
N ALA A 44 7.31 0.94 6.53
CA ALA A 44 7.90 2.26 6.66
C ALA A 44 9.44 2.21 6.69
N ALA A 45 10.03 1.09 7.14
CA ALA A 45 11.48 0.86 7.12
C ALA A 45 12.03 0.55 5.72
N LEU A 46 11.16 0.23 4.75
CA LEU A 46 11.52 -0.07 3.36
C LEU A 46 11.53 1.17 2.46
N ASP A 47 11.14 2.32 3.00
CA ASP A 47 11.03 3.59 2.30
C ASP A 47 12.42 4.11 1.86
N SER A 48 12.49 4.64 0.64
CA SER A 48 13.71 5.21 0.06
C SER A 48 13.39 6.14 -1.10
N GLU A 49 14.39 6.87 -1.61
CA GLU A 49 14.22 7.70 -2.82
C GLU A 49 13.75 6.88 -4.03
N ARG A 50 14.23 5.65 -4.18
CA ARG A 50 13.83 4.75 -5.27
C ARG A 50 12.42 4.18 -5.07
N PHE A 51 12.03 3.96 -3.82
CA PHE A 51 10.75 3.36 -3.43
C PHE A 51 10.10 4.20 -2.33
N PRO A 52 9.45 5.33 -2.69
CA PRO A 52 8.85 6.26 -1.72
C PRO A 52 7.51 5.71 -1.21
N ILE A 53 7.57 4.64 -0.42
CA ILE A 53 6.41 3.92 0.12
C ILE A 53 5.66 4.79 1.12
N ASN A 54 6.35 5.58 1.95
CA ASN A 54 5.72 6.40 2.98
C ASN A 54 4.78 7.46 2.37
N GLU A 55 5.18 8.06 1.24
CA GLU A 55 4.34 9.01 0.52
C GLU A 55 3.12 8.32 -0.09
N LEU A 56 3.29 7.15 -0.70
CA LEU A 56 2.16 6.38 -1.26
C LEU A 56 1.18 5.91 -0.18
N ALA A 57 1.68 5.48 0.98
CA ALA A 57 0.85 5.08 2.11
C ALA A 57 0.06 6.27 2.68
N LYS A 58 0.69 7.46 2.74
CA LYS A 58 0.03 8.70 3.13
C LYS A 58 -1.06 9.10 2.14
N ILE A 59 -0.79 9.08 0.84
CA ILE A 59 -1.80 9.37 -0.20
C ILE A 59 -2.98 8.39 -0.08
N PHE A 60 -2.69 7.10 0.10
CA PHE A 60 -3.71 6.06 0.20
C PHE A 60 -4.62 6.26 1.41
N THR A 61 -4.05 6.56 2.58
CA THR A 61 -4.78 6.74 3.85
C THR A 61 -5.47 8.08 4.00
N LEU A 62 -4.98 9.14 3.34
CA LEU A 62 -5.66 10.43 3.24
C LEU A 62 -6.79 10.43 2.20
N SER A 63 -6.83 9.41 1.35
CA SER A 63 -7.93 9.10 0.44
C SER A 63 -8.92 8.15 1.13
N GLU A 64 -9.81 7.49 0.37
CA GLU A 64 -10.78 6.54 0.93
C GLU A 64 -10.20 5.12 1.18
N GLY A 65 -8.89 4.96 1.03
CA GLY A 65 -8.19 3.69 1.20
C GLY A 65 -8.19 3.21 2.66
N ARG A 66 -8.40 1.91 2.86
CA ARG A 66 -8.33 1.29 4.19
C ARG A 66 -7.02 0.54 4.35
N LEU A 67 -6.14 1.02 5.22
CA LEU A 67 -4.90 0.34 5.56
C LEU A 67 -5.05 -0.36 6.91
N LEU A 68 -4.86 -1.67 6.93
CA LEU A 68 -4.96 -2.52 8.11
C LEU A 68 -3.63 -3.28 8.31
N ALA A 69 -3.28 -3.57 9.55
CA ALA A 69 -2.09 -4.33 9.95
C ALA A 69 -2.40 -5.18 11.19
#